data_AF-A0A2N3AL23-F1
#
_entry.id   AF-A0A2N3AL23-F1
#
_cell.length_a   1.000
_cell.length_b   1.000
_cell.length_c   1.000
_cell.angle_alpha   90.00
_cell.angle_beta   90.00
_cell.angle_gamma   90.00
#
_symmetry.space_group_name_H-M   'P 1'
#
loop_
_entity.id
_entity.type
_entity.pdbx_description
1 polymer ?
#
loop_
_entity_poly.entity_id
_entity_poly.type
_entity_poly.pdbx_seq_one_letter_code
_entity_poly.pdbx_strand_id
1 'polypeptide(L)'
;MKKNFVIILVLLFLAIFISGCIGILTTPGDDSIAPGKGRLKIYLTDSSGDYKANDSETYLAVYITISRIEAHIAGVDDGTEGYWIVLKEWGEGDEVETDLIDLKEQGISLLLSENELIPNKYTQLRIFVIKASVLIETKSKENKLIEVGTDGEPVEIPSAYQTGIKLIHPFEIIEGGTTELTIDFDAEKSIVKTGKGNYKLKPVIKVITNISE
;
A
#
# COMPACT_ATOMS: atom_id res chain seq x y z
N MET A 1 70.06 6.31 42.03
CA MET A 1 68.83 7.14 42.08
C MET A 1 68.00 6.98 40.80
N LYS A 2 67.52 5.77 40.49
CA LYS A 2 66.79 5.47 39.23
C LYS A 2 65.56 4.55 39.40
N LYS A 3 65.04 4.40 40.63
CA LYS A 3 63.96 3.42 40.91
C LYS A 3 62.57 4.04 41.12
N ASN A 4 62.46 5.37 41.25
CA ASN A 4 61.18 6.04 41.54
C ASN A 4 60.59 6.77 40.31
N PHE A 5 61.31 6.79 39.18
CA PHE A 5 60.83 7.45 37.96
C PHE A 5 59.93 6.52 37.11
N VAL A 6 60.15 5.20 37.19
CA VAL A 6 59.37 4.22 36.43
C VAL A 6 57.98 4.00 37.03
N ILE A 7 57.83 4.15 38.35
CA ILE A 7 56.54 3.97 39.04
C ILE A 7 55.56 5.11 38.72
N ILE A 8 56.06 6.32 38.43
CA ILE A 8 55.22 7.48 38.08
C ILE A 8 54.74 7.41 36.62
N LEU A 9 55.47 6.72 35.73
CA LEU A 9 55.04 6.54 34.33
C LEU A 9 54.00 5.42 34.16
N VAL A 10 53.87 4.51 35.13
CA VAL A 10 52.86 3.42 35.12
C VAL A 10 51.52 3.87 35.73
N LEU A 11 51.51 4.96 36.51
CA LEU A 11 50.30 5.54 37.12
C LEU A 11 49.56 6.56 36.23
N LEU A 12 50.06 6.85 35.03
CA LEU A 12 49.37 7.67 34.03
C LEU A 12 48.64 6.83 32.96
N PHE A 13 48.53 5.52 33.18
CA PHE A 13 47.85 4.58 32.26
C PHE A 13 46.63 3.91 32.90
N LEU A 14 46.12 4.48 33.99
CA LEU A 14 45.00 3.93 34.75
C LEU A 14 43.95 5.00 35.07
N ALA A 15 43.45 5.68 34.04
CA ALA A 15 42.18 6.39 34.12
C ALA A 15 41.56 6.51 32.73
N ILE A 16 40.25 6.24 32.69
CA ILE A 16 39.29 6.44 31.60
C ILE A 16 39.12 5.18 30.73
N PHE A 17 38.48 4.15 31.29
CA PHE A 17 37.02 3.94 31.32
C PHE A 17 36.41 3.66 29.93
N ILE A 18 36.18 2.37 29.70
CA ILE A 18 35.00 1.80 29.05
C ILE A 18 34.63 2.46 27.71
N SER A 19 35.36 2.09 26.65
CA SER A 19 34.77 2.02 25.31
C SER A 19 33.78 0.87 25.31
N GLY A 20 32.65 1.10 25.97
CA GLY A 20 31.47 0.27 25.89
C GLY A 20 30.95 0.40 24.48
N CYS A 21 30.57 -0.74 23.91
CA CYS A 21 29.87 -0.82 22.66
C CYS A 21 28.77 0.23 22.60
N ILE A 22 28.97 1.31 21.85
CA ILE A 22 27.86 1.88 21.11
C ILE A 22 27.81 1.03 19.85
N GLY A 23 27.29 -0.19 20.02
CA GLY A 23 26.51 -0.78 18.96
C GLY A 23 25.55 0.32 18.56
N ILE A 24 25.55 0.63 17.28
CA ILE A 24 24.54 1.44 16.64
C ILE A 24 23.21 0.86 17.11
N LEU A 25 22.66 1.47 18.16
CA LEU A 25 21.26 1.38 18.47
C LEU A 25 20.68 2.06 17.24
N THR A 26 20.23 1.24 16.30
CA THR A 26 19.21 1.66 15.36
C THR A 26 18.15 2.29 16.24
N THR A 27 18.13 3.62 16.28
CA THR A 27 16.99 4.35 16.80
C THR A 27 15.79 3.68 16.13
N PRO A 28 14.77 3.24 16.90
CA PRO A 28 13.48 2.94 16.30
C PRO A 28 13.18 4.13 15.40
N GLY A 29 12.89 3.88 14.12
CA GLY A 29 12.67 4.94 13.14
C GLY A 29 11.88 6.07 13.78
N ASP A 30 12.43 7.27 13.71
CA ASP A 30 11.85 8.45 14.34
C ASP A 30 10.42 8.60 13.81
N ASP A 31 9.45 8.13 14.59
CA ASP A 31 8.03 8.14 14.23
C ASP A 31 7.43 9.54 14.46
N SER A 32 8.25 10.52 14.79
CA SER A 32 7.82 11.91 14.92
C SER A 32 7.40 12.48 13.57
N ILE A 33 6.33 13.28 13.60
CA ILE A 33 5.81 14.00 12.43
C ILE A 33 6.45 15.38 12.42
N ALA A 34 6.91 15.84 11.26
CA ALA A 34 7.50 17.18 11.14
C ALA A 34 6.51 18.27 11.64
N PRO A 35 6.98 19.31 12.37
CA PRO A 35 6.11 20.38 12.86
C PRO A 35 5.29 21.03 11.74
N GLY A 36 4.01 21.33 12.00
CA GLY A 36 3.10 21.89 11.00
C GLY A 36 2.54 20.89 9.98
N LYS A 37 2.80 19.59 10.13
CA LYS A 37 2.30 18.54 9.24
C LYS A 37 1.46 17.50 9.96
N GLY A 38 0.62 16.81 9.20
CA GLY A 38 0.02 15.53 9.56
C GLY A 38 0.52 14.42 8.64
N ARG A 39 0.29 13.18 9.02
CA ARG A 39 0.69 12.00 8.25
C ARG A 39 -0.51 11.35 7.59
N LEU A 40 -0.35 10.94 6.33
CA LEU A 40 -1.29 10.12 5.58
C LEU A 40 -0.64 8.78 5.25
N LYS A 41 -1.24 7.68 5.68
CA LYS A 41 -0.89 6.32 5.23
C LYS A 41 -2.02 5.75 4.41
N ILE A 42 -1.69 5.19 3.25
CA ILE A 42 -2.64 4.52 2.36
C ILE A 42 -2.25 3.06 2.24
N TYR A 43 -3.19 2.19 2.55
CA TYR A 43 -3.06 0.75 2.49
C TYR A 43 -3.93 0.15 1.38
N LEU A 44 -3.58 -1.05 0.93
CA LEU A 44 -4.37 -1.88 0.04
C LEU A 44 -4.68 -3.21 0.72
N THR A 45 -5.92 -3.66 0.59
CA THR A 45 -6.35 -4.99 1.02
C THR A 45 -7.49 -5.46 0.12
N ASP A 46 -7.95 -6.68 0.37
CA ASP A 46 -9.14 -7.24 -0.25
C ASP A 46 -9.94 -8.01 0.81
N SER A 47 -11.21 -7.62 1.00
CA SER A 47 -12.15 -8.30 1.90
C SER A 47 -13.28 -9.05 1.17
N SER A 48 -13.07 -9.34 -0.13
CA SER A 48 -14.01 -10.08 -1.00
C SER A 48 -14.50 -11.39 -0.41
N GLY A 49 -15.53 -11.98 -1.03
CA GLY A 49 -16.01 -13.32 -0.71
C GLY A 49 -15.06 -14.42 -1.18
N ASP A 50 -15.60 -15.60 -1.48
CA ASP A 50 -14.81 -16.82 -1.72
C ASP A 50 -14.23 -16.90 -3.14
N TYR A 51 -14.01 -15.78 -3.84
CA TYR A 51 -13.30 -15.73 -5.13
C TYR A 51 -13.82 -16.71 -6.19
N LYS A 52 -15.15 -16.81 -6.30
CA LYS A 52 -15.82 -17.74 -7.23
C LYS A 52 -15.56 -19.22 -6.92
N ALA A 53 -15.26 -19.58 -5.66
CA ALA A 53 -15.03 -20.97 -5.23
C ALA A 53 -16.19 -21.94 -5.53
N ASN A 54 -17.42 -21.44 -5.63
CA ASN A 54 -18.61 -22.22 -5.93
C ASN A 54 -19.01 -22.20 -7.40
N ASP A 55 -18.27 -21.47 -8.25
CA ASP A 55 -18.51 -21.38 -9.67
C ASP A 55 -17.67 -22.41 -10.43
N SER A 56 -17.94 -22.60 -11.73
CA SER A 56 -17.14 -23.49 -12.58
C SER A 56 -15.69 -23.01 -12.76
N GLU A 57 -15.43 -21.74 -12.47
CA GLU A 57 -14.11 -21.12 -12.52
C GLU A 57 -13.86 -20.41 -11.20
N THR A 58 -12.88 -20.91 -10.45
CA THR A 58 -12.42 -20.32 -9.19
C THR A 58 -11.19 -19.47 -9.46
N TYR A 59 -11.09 -18.30 -8.84
CA TYR A 59 -9.88 -17.49 -8.91
C TYR A 59 -8.88 -17.98 -7.84
N LEU A 60 -7.68 -18.33 -8.27
CA LEU A 60 -6.58 -18.75 -7.41
C LEU A 60 -5.68 -17.58 -7.01
N ALA A 61 -5.57 -16.57 -7.87
CA ALA A 61 -4.84 -15.33 -7.61
C ALA A 61 -5.45 -14.20 -8.44
N VAL A 62 -5.42 -12.97 -7.91
CA VAL A 62 -5.80 -11.77 -8.67
C VAL A 62 -4.70 -10.73 -8.53
N TYR A 63 -3.91 -10.58 -9.59
CA TYR A 63 -2.82 -9.64 -9.64
C TYR A 63 -3.29 -8.28 -10.14
N ILE A 64 -2.95 -7.22 -9.41
CA ILE A 64 -3.07 -5.84 -9.88
C ILE A 64 -1.73 -5.11 -9.77
N THR A 65 -1.46 -4.22 -10.71
CA THR A 65 -0.28 -3.35 -10.67
C THR A 65 -0.71 -1.89 -10.62
N ILE A 66 -0.35 -1.20 -9.54
CA ILE A 66 -0.63 0.23 -9.33
C ILE A 66 0.63 1.03 -9.65
N SER A 67 0.51 2.05 -10.51
CA SER A 67 1.63 2.92 -10.91
C SER A 67 1.59 4.31 -10.27
N ARG A 68 0.43 4.76 -9.80
CA ARG A 68 0.29 6.09 -9.20
C ARG A 68 -0.90 6.19 -8.26
N ILE A 69 -0.73 7.02 -7.22
CA ILE A 69 -1.78 7.45 -6.30
C ILE A 69 -1.75 8.98 -6.24
N GLU A 70 -2.91 9.59 -6.41
CA GLU A 70 -3.13 11.02 -6.27
C GLU A 70 -4.21 11.29 -5.21
N ALA A 71 -4.15 12.45 -4.59
CA ALA A 71 -5.20 12.96 -3.73
C ALA A 71 -5.64 14.36 -4.17
N HIS A 72 -6.94 14.63 -4.04
CA HIS A 72 -7.51 15.92 -4.38
C HIS A 72 -7.72 16.76 -3.13
N ILE A 73 -7.04 17.90 -3.06
CA ILE A 73 -7.17 18.90 -2.01
C ILE A 73 -8.40 19.78 -2.30
N ALA A 74 -9.22 20.02 -1.28
CA ALA A 74 -10.39 20.89 -1.38
C ALA A 74 -9.99 22.36 -1.58
N GLY A 75 -10.84 23.13 -2.26
CA GLY A 75 -10.75 24.58 -2.26
C GLY A 75 -10.93 25.14 -0.85
N VAL A 76 -10.22 26.23 -0.54
CA VAL A 76 -10.22 26.83 0.81
C VAL A 76 -11.53 27.58 1.10
N ASP A 77 -12.14 28.16 0.06
CA ASP A 77 -13.38 28.95 0.13
C ASP A 77 -14.35 28.58 -1.00
N ASP A 78 -15.60 29.04 -0.87
CA ASP A 78 -16.63 28.88 -1.91
C ASP A 78 -16.17 29.53 -3.22
N GLY A 79 -16.08 28.73 -4.28
CA GLY A 79 -15.59 29.15 -5.60
C GLY A 79 -14.09 28.98 -5.87
N THR A 80 -13.28 28.54 -4.88
CA THR A 80 -11.90 28.12 -5.16
C THR A 80 -11.91 26.67 -5.65
N GLU A 81 -11.39 26.43 -6.84
CA GLU A 81 -11.22 25.08 -7.37
C GLU A 81 -10.16 24.32 -6.58
N GLY A 82 -10.43 23.06 -6.26
CA GLY A 82 -9.44 22.16 -5.69
C GLY A 82 -8.40 21.72 -6.72
N TYR A 83 -7.38 21.01 -6.27
CA TYR A 83 -6.31 20.52 -7.15
C TYR A 83 -5.81 19.15 -6.73
N TRP A 84 -5.23 18.42 -7.68
CA TRP A 84 -4.65 17.11 -7.46
C TRP A 84 -3.17 17.24 -7.09
N ILE A 85 -2.73 16.43 -6.13
CA ILE A 85 -1.32 16.20 -5.82
C ILE A 85 -0.99 14.72 -5.99
N VAL A 86 0.25 14.42 -6.39
CA VAL A 86 0.76 13.06 -6.44
C VAL A 86 1.24 12.67 -5.04
N LEU A 87 0.72 11.56 -4.52
CA LEU A 87 1.14 10.98 -3.24
C LEU A 87 2.24 9.92 -3.42
N LYS A 88 2.18 9.19 -4.54
CA LYS A 88 3.18 8.20 -4.92
C LYS A 88 3.07 7.94 -6.41
N GLU A 89 4.21 7.89 -7.08
CA GLU A 89 4.35 7.43 -8.47
C GLU A 89 5.51 6.44 -8.48
N TRP A 90 5.28 5.26 -9.03
CA TRP A 90 6.31 4.25 -9.21
C TRP A 90 6.94 4.44 -10.59
N GLY A 91 8.27 4.35 -10.65
CA GLY A 91 9.00 4.39 -11.91
C GLY A 91 8.77 3.13 -12.72
N GLU A 92 9.08 3.19 -14.02
CA GLU A 92 9.06 2.02 -14.90
C GLU A 92 10.00 0.94 -14.36
N GLY A 93 9.48 -0.24 -14.07
CA GLY A 93 10.21 -1.37 -13.48
C GLY A 93 10.19 -1.43 -11.95
N ASP A 94 9.69 -0.40 -11.27
CA ASP A 94 9.52 -0.36 -9.80
C ASP A 94 8.06 -0.59 -9.39
N GLU A 95 7.16 -0.88 -10.34
CA GLU A 95 5.73 -1.00 -10.04
C GLU A 95 5.45 -2.22 -9.16
N VAL A 96 4.51 -2.03 -8.24
CA VAL A 96 4.14 -3.07 -7.27
C VAL A 96 2.99 -3.87 -7.88
N GLU A 97 3.32 -5.06 -8.42
CA GLU A 97 2.34 -6.10 -8.70
C GLU A 97 1.97 -6.79 -7.37
N THR A 98 0.68 -6.86 -7.07
CA THR A 98 0.16 -7.40 -5.80
C THR A 98 -0.91 -8.43 -6.10
N ASP A 99 -0.82 -9.60 -5.45
CA ASP A 99 -1.92 -10.56 -5.41
C ASP A 99 -2.89 -10.18 -4.29
N LEU A 100 -4.12 -9.81 -4.67
CA LEU A 100 -5.16 -9.40 -3.74
C LEU A 100 -5.69 -10.57 -2.89
N ILE A 101 -5.68 -11.78 -3.44
CA ILE A 101 -6.14 -12.97 -2.71
C ILE A 101 -5.15 -13.28 -1.59
N ASP A 102 -3.85 -13.20 -1.88
CA ASP A 102 -2.79 -13.40 -0.89
C ASP A 102 -2.89 -12.41 0.29
N LEU A 103 -3.18 -11.13 0.02
CA LEU A 103 -3.41 -10.14 1.09
C LEU A 103 -4.54 -10.56 2.04
N LYS A 104 -5.66 -11.04 1.46
CA LYS A 104 -6.81 -11.52 2.25
C LYS A 104 -6.47 -12.78 3.04
N GLU A 105 -5.84 -13.77 2.41
CA GLU A 105 -5.50 -15.05 3.04
C GLU A 105 -4.54 -14.85 4.21
N GLN A 106 -3.60 -13.91 4.09
CA GLN A 106 -2.70 -13.53 5.18
C GLN A 106 -3.37 -12.59 6.20
N GLY A 107 -4.52 -12.00 5.88
CA GLY A 107 -5.23 -11.04 6.72
C GLY A 107 -4.45 -9.73 6.90
N ILE A 108 -3.69 -9.31 5.88
CA ILE A 108 -2.82 -8.13 5.93
C ILE A 108 -3.33 -7.01 5.02
N SER A 109 -2.83 -5.81 5.28
CA SER A 109 -2.98 -4.66 4.39
C SER A 109 -1.59 -4.16 3.97
N LEU A 110 -1.36 -4.06 2.67
CA LEU A 110 -0.10 -3.59 2.09
C LEU A 110 -0.02 -2.06 2.16
N LEU A 111 1.03 -1.51 2.77
CA LEU A 111 1.27 -0.06 2.75
C LEU A 111 1.72 0.38 1.35
N LEU A 112 0.87 1.14 0.66
CA LEU A 112 1.16 1.67 -0.68
C LEU A 112 1.90 3.02 -0.63
N SER A 113 1.56 3.88 0.34
CA SER A 113 2.21 5.18 0.48
C SER A 113 2.11 5.71 1.91
N GLU A 114 3.13 6.46 2.31
CA GLU A 114 3.19 7.21 3.55
C GLU A 114 3.73 8.61 3.24
N ASN A 115 2.97 9.64 3.61
CA ASN A 115 3.27 11.03 3.27
C ASN A 115 3.04 11.94 4.47
N GLU A 116 3.93 12.90 4.70
CA GLU A 116 3.68 14.01 5.62
C GLU A 116 3.21 15.24 4.85
N LEU A 117 1.97 15.65 5.09
CA LEU A 117 1.25 16.67 4.36
C LEU A 117 0.87 17.83 5.27
N ILE A 118 0.73 19.02 4.68
CA ILE A 118 0.19 20.19 5.39
C ILE A 118 -1.29 19.89 5.71
N PRO A 119 -1.79 20.25 6.91
CA PRO A 119 -3.18 20.08 7.27
C PRO A 119 -4.12 20.68 6.23
N ASN A 120 -5.04 19.86 5.72
CA ASN A 120 -6.01 20.25 4.72
C ASN A 120 -7.16 19.23 4.63
N LYS A 121 -8.23 19.63 3.95
CA LYS A 121 -9.34 18.75 3.58
C LYS A 121 -9.09 18.17 2.21
N TYR A 122 -9.36 16.88 2.09
CA TYR A 122 -9.25 16.12 0.86
C TYR A 122 -10.61 15.56 0.53
N THR A 123 -10.97 15.53 -0.75
CA THR A 123 -12.30 15.08 -1.17
C THR A 123 -12.27 13.73 -1.86
N GLN A 124 -11.15 13.40 -2.51
CA GLN A 124 -11.02 12.24 -3.39
C GLN A 124 -9.60 11.67 -3.36
N LEU A 125 -9.51 10.36 -3.64
CA LEU A 125 -8.30 9.70 -4.09
C LEU A 125 -8.44 9.33 -5.58
N ARG A 126 -7.31 9.12 -6.25
CA ARG A 126 -7.27 8.51 -7.58
C ARG A 126 -6.13 7.52 -7.64
N ILE A 127 -6.43 6.30 -8.08
CA ILE A 127 -5.44 5.24 -8.25
C ILE A 127 -5.31 4.87 -9.73
N PHE A 128 -4.09 4.59 -10.17
CA PHE A 128 -3.80 4.22 -11.56
C PHE A 128 -3.39 2.75 -11.59
N VAL A 129 -4.30 1.89 -12.06
CA VAL A 129 -4.03 0.48 -12.32
C VAL A 129 -3.61 0.35 -13.78
N ILE A 130 -2.41 -0.18 -14.01
CA ILE A 130 -1.83 -0.27 -15.37
C ILE A 130 -1.83 -1.69 -15.93
N LYS A 131 -1.92 -2.70 -15.05
CA LYS A 131 -1.97 -4.12 -15.41
C LYS A 131 -2.83 -4.86 -14.40
N ALA A 132 -3.55 -5.87 -14.89
CA ALA A 132 -4.27 -6.81 -14.05
C ALA A 132 -4.30 -8.19 -14.74
N SER A 133 -4.23 -9.26 -13.96
CA SER A 133 -4.40 -10.64 -14.42
C SER A 133 -5.05 -11.50 -13.34
N VAL A 134 -5.65 -12.62 -13.75
CA VAL A 134 -6.32 -13.55 -12.85
C VAL A 134 -5.88 -14.98 -13.15
N LEU A 135 -5.47 -15.72 -12.11
CA LEU A 135 -5.16 -17.14 -12.22
C LEU A 135 -6.42 -17.95 -11.90
N ILE A 136 -6.75 -18.94 -12.75
CA ILE A 136 -8.05 -19.63 -12.68
C ILE A 136 -7.89 -21.14 -12.56
N GLU A 137 -8.72 -21.73 -11.72
CA GLU A 137 -8.99 -23.17 -11.68
C GLU A 137 -10.37 -23.46 -12.28
N THR A 138 -10.43 -24.37 -13.25
CA THR A 138 -11.66 -24.79 -13.91
C THR A 138 -12.15 -26.13 -13.38
N LYS A 139 -13.41 -26.19 -12.97
CA LYS A 139 -14.08 -27.38 -12.44
C LYS A 139 -15.25 -27.81 -13.34
N SER A 140 -15.50 -29.12 -13.38
CA SER A 140 -16.68 -29.68 -14.01
C SER A 140 -17.94 -29.42 -13.16
N LYS A 141 -19.12 -29.69 -13.72
CA LYS A 141 -20.39 -29.65 -12.96
C LYS A 141 -20.44 -30.61 -11.77
N GLU A 142 -19.54 -31.60 -11.73
CA GLU A 142 -19.40 -32.56 -10.63
C GLU A 142 -18.29 -32.15 -9.64
N ASN A 143 -17.83 -30.90 -9.69
CA ASN A 143 -16.70 -30.35 -8.91
C ASN A 143 -15.38 -31.12 -9.09
N LYS A 144 -15.19 -31.77 -10.23
CA LYS A 144 -13.90 -32.39 -10.58
C LYS A 144 -13.01 -31.36 -11.26
N LEU A 145 -11.76 -31.27 -10.82
CA LEU A 145 -10.75 -30.44 -11.47
C LEU A 145 -10.60 -30.84 -12.94
N ILE A 146 -10.72 -29.87 -13.84
CA ILE A 146 -10.50 -30.03 -15.28
C ILE A 146 -9.13 -29.47 -15.65
N GLU A 147 -8.85 -28.24 -15.23
CA GLU A 147 -7.68 -27.48 -15.64
C GLU A 147 -7.30 -26.48 -14.54
N VAL A 148 -6.00 -26.26 -14.38
CA VAL A 148 -5.44 -25.16 -13.59
C VAL A 148 -4.63 -24.32 -14.56
N GLY A 149 -4.95 -23.04 -14.68
CA GLY A 149 -4.15 -22.12 -15.46
C GLY A 149 -2.71 -22.09 -14.93
N THR A 150 -1.74 -22.03 -15.84
CA THR A 150 -0.32 -21.94 -15.47
C THR A 150 0.19 -20.51 -15.49
N ASP A 151 -0.46 -19.65 -16.28
CA ASP A 151 -0.19 -18.23 -16.40
C ASP A 151 -1.46 -17.45 -16.03
N GLY A 152 -1.31 -16.23 -15.51
CA GLY A 152 -2.44 -15.36 -15.21
C GLY A 152 -3.12 -14.87 -16.51
N GLU A 153 -4.42 -15.12 -16.65
CA GLU A 153 -5.22 -14.62 -17.76
C GLU A 153 -5.28 -13.08 -17.70
N PRO A 154 -5.00 -12.37 -18.80
CA PRO A 154 -5.00 -10.92 -18.80
C PRO A 154 -6.41 -10.37 -18.56
N VAL A 155 -6.51 -9.36 -17.69
CA VAL A 155 -7.73 -8.62 -17.44
C VAL A 155 -7.66 -7.29 -18.19
N GLU A 156 -8.55 -7.10 -19.16
CA GLU A 156 -8.64 -5.85 -19.91
C GLU A 156 -8.98 -4.70 -18.97
N ILE A 157 -8.16 -3.64 -18.98
CA ILE A 157 -8.46 -2.38 -18.28
C ILE A 157 -9.18 -1.44 -19.26
N PRO A 158 -10.47 -1.14 -19.04
CA PRO A 158 -11.22 -0.21 -19.88
C PRO A 158 -10.57 1.17 -19.97
N SER A 159 -10.71 1.83 -21.12
CA SER A 159 -10.24 3.20 -21.32
C SER A 159 -10.78 4.20 -20.29
N ALA A 160 -11.99 3.95 -19.76
CA ALA A 160 -12.59 4.74 -18.69
C ALA A 160 -11.75 4.80 -17.40
N TYR A 161 -10.84 3.85 -17.18
CA TYR A 161 -9.98 3.79 -15.99
C TYR A 161 -8.51 4.09 -16.29
N GLN A 162 -8.15 4.30 -17.56
CA GLN A 162 -6.77 4.65 -17.95
C GLN A 162 -6.34 6.02 -17.44
N THR A 163 -7.29 6.92 -17.18
CA THR A 163 -7.05 8.23 -16.55
C THR A 163 -7.08 8.18 -15.02
N GLY A 164 -7.15 6.97 -14.45
CA GLY A 164 -7.20 6.71 -13.01
C GLY A 164 -8.61 6.48 -12.49
N ILE A 165 -8.73 5.53 -11.57
CA ILE A 165 -9.97 5.18 -10.87
C ILE A 165 -10.15 6.19 -9.73
N LYS A 166 -11.20 7.02 -9.86
CA LYS A 166 -11.54 8.05 -8.89
C LYS A 166 -12.34 7.46 -7.73
N LEU A 167 -11.87 7.66 -6.50
CA LEU A 167 -12.52 7.23 -5.27
C LEU A 167 -12.99 8.47 -4.50
N ILE A 168 -14.30 8.62 -4.32
CA ILE A 168 -14.88 9.75 -3.59
C ILE A 168 -14.94 9.38 -2.12
N HIS A 169 -14.04 9.94 -1.31
CA HIS A 169 -13.93 9.69 0.11
C HIS A 169 -13.36 10.93 0.79
N PRO A 170 -14.19 11.80 1.37
CA PRO A 170 -13.68 12.98 2.08
C PRO A 170 -12.93 12.60 3.35
N PHE A 171 -11.75 13.18 3.55
CA PHE A 171 -10.95 13.03 4.76
C PHE A 171 -10.17 14.31 5.07
N GLU A 172 -9.58 14.39 6.26
CA GLU A 172 -8.80 15.53 6.71
C GLU A 172 -7.44 15.06 7.19
N ILE A 173 -6.41 15.85 6.90
CA ILE A 173 -5.10 15.73 7.53
C ILE A 173 -5.02 16.81 8.59
N ILE A 174 -4.68 16.39 9.82
CA ILE A 174 -4.59 17.25 11.00
C ILE A 174 -3.15 17.29 11.46
N GLU A 175 -2.70 18.46 11.94
CA GLU A 175 -1.34 18.63 12.46
C GLU A 175 -1.05 17.66 13.61
N GLY A 176 0.10 16.98 13.55
CA GLY A 176 0.53 15.98 14.52
C GLY A 176 -0.28 14.68 14.51
N GLY A 177 -1.33 14.58 13.68
CA GLY A 177 -2.17 13.40 13.56
C GLY A 177 -1.72 12.47 12.44
N THR A 178 -2.06 11.19 12.57
CA THR A 178 -1.94 10.20 11.49
C THR A 178 -3.34 9.83 11.01
N THR A 179 -3.60 10.06 9.73
CA THR A 179 -4.79 9.59 9.02
C THR A 179 -4.42 8.35 8.24
N GLU A 180 -5.09 7.24 8.50
CA GLU A 180 -4.88 5.98 7.79
C GLU A 180 -6.10 5.66 6.94
N LEU A 181 -5.87 5.40 5.65
CA LEU A 181 -6.89 5.00 4.69
C LEU A 181 -6.57 3.62 4.14
N THR A 182 -7.55 2.72 4.14
CA THR A 182 -7.44 1.41 3.51
C THR A 182 -8.29 1.37 2.24
N ILE A 183 -7.65 1.08 1.12
CA ILE A 183 -8.30 0.76 -0.15
C ILE A 183 -8.66 -0.72 -0.12
N ASP A 184 -9.94 -1.01 0.06
CA ASP A 184 -10.51 -2.36 0.01
C ASP A 184 -10.98 -2.63 -1.42
N PHE A 185 -10.17 -3.39 -2.15
CA PHE A 185 -10.38 -3.71 -3.56
C PHE A 185 -11.09 -5.07 -3.66
N ASP A 186 -12.40 -5.05 -3.91
CA ASP A 186 -13.20 -6.28 -4.01
C ASP A 186 -12.89 -6.99 -5.33
N ALA A 187 -11.85 -7.83 -5.35
CA ALA A 187 -11.37 -8.51 -6.55
C ALA A 187 -12.45 -9.41 -7.17
N GLU A 188 -13.23 -10.10 -6.33
CA GLU A 188 -14.27 -11.01 -6.80
C GLU A 188 -15.36 -10.29 -7.62
N LYS A 189 -15.75 -9.08 -7.23
CA LYS A 189 -16.69 -8.25 -8.00
C LYS A 189 -16.01 -7.41 -9.07
N SER A 190 -14.71 -7.16 -8.95
CA SER A 190 -13.96 -6.31 -9.87
C SER A 190 -13.54 -7.02 -11.15
N ILE A 191 -13.33 -8.33 -11.10
CA ILE A 191 -13.00 -9.14 -12.28
C ILE A 191 -14.29 -9.70 -12.89
N VAL A 192 -14.57 -9.34 -14.14
CA VAL A 192 -15.78 -9.77 -14.85
C VAL A 192 -15.40 -10.56 -16.09
N LYS A 193 -15.89 -11.80 -16.18
CA LYS A 193 -15.80 -12.59 -17.41
C LYS A 193 -16.79 -12.09 -18.45
N THR A 194 -16.30 -11.84 -19.66
CA THR A 194 -17.11 -11.43 -20.81
C THR A 194 -17.74 -12.64 -21.48
N GLY A 195 -18.82 -12.44 -22.25
CA GLY A 195 -19.47 -13.52 -23.01
C GLY A 195 -18.57 -14.17 -24.08
N LYS A 196 -17.39 -13.60 -24.38
CA LYS A 196 -16.39 -14.17 -25.30
C LYS A 196 -15.30 -14.98 -24.59
N GLY A 197 -15.32 -15.07 -23.26
CA GLY A 197 -14.33 -15.80 -22.48
C GLY A 197 -13.24 -14.94 -21.85
N ASN A 198 -13.00 -13.72 -22.35
CA ASN A 198 -11.98 -12.80 -21.82
C ASN A 198 -12.41 -12.16 -20.49
N TYR A 199 -11.46 -11.63 -19.73
CA TYR A 199 -11.71 -10.92 -18.47
C TYR A 199 -11.57 -9.41 -18.63
N LYS A 200 -12.37 -8.66 -17.88
CA LYS A 200 -12.40 -7.20 -17.90
C LYS A 200 -12.52 -6.64 -16.49
N LEU A 201 -11.81 -5.55 -16.25
CA LEU A 201 -11.84 -4.85 -14.98
C LEU A 201 -13.08 -3.95 -14.87
N LYS A 202 -13.83 -4.10 -13.78
CA LYS A 202 -14.92 -3.23 -13.35
C LYS A 202 -14.73 -2.94 -11.85
N PRO A 203 -13.84 -2.00 -11.48
CA PRO A 203 -13.41 -1.80 -10.11
C PRO A 203 -14.58 -1.61 -9.14
N VAL A 204 -14.61 -2.42 -8.11
CA VAL A 204 -15.46 -2.28 -6.94
C VAL A 204 -14.54 -2.05 -5.76
N ILE A 205 -14.41 -0.78 -5.35
CA ILE A 205 -13.42 -0.36 -4.36
C ILE A 205 -14.14 0.46 -3.30
N LYS A 206 -13.80 0.19 -2.04
CA LYS A 206 -14.18 1.03 -0.90
C LYS A 206 -12.94 1.65 -0.30
N VAL A 207 -13.10 2.84 0.26
CA VAL A 207 -12.07 3.47 1.09
C VAL A 207 -12.58 3.47 2.53
N ILE A 208 -11.76 2.96 3.44
CA ILE A 208 -12.06 2.88 4.86
C ILE A 208 -11.08 3.79 5.58
N THR A 209 -11.58 4.70 6.41
CA THR A 209 -10.73 5.44 7.33
C THR A 209 -10.51 4.58 8.57
N ASN A 210 -9.25 4.21 8.84
CA ASN A 210 -8.92 3.55 10.08
C ASN A 210 -8.75 4.63 11.15
N ILE A 211 -9.42 4.46 12.28
CA ILE A 211 -9.24 5.31 13.45
C ILE A 211 -8.30 4.53 14.36
N SER A 212 -7.07 5.00 14.52
CA SER A 212 -6.21 4.55 15.61
C SER A 212 -6.75 5.12 16.91
N GLU A 213 -7.23 4.26 17.81
CA GLU A 213 -7.55 4.60 19.20
C GLU A 213 -6.28 4.84 20.04
#